data_AF-A2DZS6-F1
#
_entry.id   AF-A2DZS6-F1
#
_cell.length_a   1.000
_cell.length_b   1.000
_cell.length_c   1.000
_cell.angle_alpha   90.00
_cell.angle_beta   90.00
_cell.angle_gamma   90.00
#
_symmetry.space_group_name_H-M   'P 1'
#
loop_
_entity.id
_entity.type
_entity.pdbx_description
1 polymer ?
#
loop_
_entity_poly.entity_id
_entity_poly.type
_entity_poly.pdbx_seq_one_letter_code
_entity_poly.pdbx_strand_id
1 'polypeptide(L)'
;MLGPASQCLADPNMDFDSAFYMIDHFLQDIYKALNVDMKGPLKHIIFTSLIRLLFTESSVYGNGLNKHQEIDGKFLIRCHRFANQTVRDLNLSDEVLCGFTQGLHIRALFKTNKVGELKSLETILNPIDLMYQIYSVLQEIQKAFAPGKTISFDDMFTLLLACISLNPPSNAYSIAKFIAHWDKINYSNIISLSKNYYIAAIDQLMKNNPDM
;
A
#
# COMPACT_ATOMS: atom_id res chain seq x y z
N MET A 1 -21.12 -19.22 9.99
CA MET A 1 -21.24 -17.73 10.03
C MET A 1 -20.19 -17.01 9.18
N LEU A 2 -18.95 -17.51 9.07
CA LEU A 2 -17.92 -16.85 8.24
C LEU A 2 -18.27 -16.80 6.74
N GLY A 3 -18.80 -17.89 6.16
CA GLY A 3 -19.12 -17.96 4.72
C GLY A 3 -19.96 -16.78 4.18
N PRO A 4 -21.14 -16.48 4.75
CA PRO A 4 -21.95 -15.34 4.31
C PRO A 4 -21.24 -13.99 4.44
N ALA A 5 -20.49 -13.76 5.53
CA ALA A 5 -19.73 -12.53 5.71
C ALA A 5 -18.60 -12.41 4.68
N SER A 6 -17.85 -13.47 4.44
CA SER A 6 -16.78 -13.51 3.45
C SER A 6 -17.29 -13.34 2.01
N GLN A 7 -18.44 -13.93 1.68
CA GLN A 7 -19.10 -13.72 0.38
C GLN A 7 -19.51 -12.26 0.19
N CYS A 8 -20.07 -11.66 1.24
CA CYS A 8 -20.47 -10.26 1.26
C CYS A 8 -19.25 -9.33 1.05
N LEU A 9 -18.12 -9.62 1.67
CA LEU A 9 -16.87 -8.87 1.45
C LEU A 9 -16.25 -9.06 0.06
N ALA A 10 -16.56 -10.18 -0.61
CA ALA A 10 -16.10 -10.45 -1.97
C ALA A 10 -16.99 -9.77 -3.04
N ASP A 11 -18.22 -9.38 -2.69
CA ASP A 11 -19.17 -8.78 -3.63
C ASP A 11 -18.66 -7.42 -4.11
N PRO A 12 -18.46 -7.23 -5.43
CA PRO A 12 -18.00 -5.96 -5.99
C PRO A 12 -18.97 -4.80 -5.83
N ASN A 13 -20.25 -5.06 -5.56
CA ASN A 13 -21.28 -4.04 -5.39
C ASN A 13 -21.52 -3.69 -3.93
N MET A 14 -20.87 -4.40 -3.00
CA MET A 14 -21.00 -4.13 -1.58
C MET A 14 -20.43 -2.74 -1.26
N ASP A 15 -21.25 -1.88 -0.67
CA ASP A 15 -20.77 -0.60 -0.17
C ASP A 15 -19.98 -0.80 1.13
N PHE A 16 -19.00 0.07 1.35
CA PHE A 16 -18.10 -0.02 2.50
C PHE A 16 -18.86 0.03 3.83
N ASP A 17 -19.88 0.89 3.96
CA ASP A 17 -20.54 1.15 5.24
C ASP A 17 -21.33 -0.07 5.69
N SER A 18 -22.04 -0.72 4.76
CA SER A 18 -22.72 -1.98 5.01
C SER A 18 -21.74 -3.11 5.40
N ALA A 19 -20.58 -3.19 4.72
CA ALA A 19 -19.58 -4.23 4.99
C ALA A 19 -18.93 -4.02 6.36
N PHE A 20 -18.62 -2.76 6.67
CA PHE A 20 -18.05 -2.37 7.95
C PHE A 20 -19.02 -2.58 9.10
N TYR A 21 -20.31 -2.27 8.92
CA TYR A 21 -21.35 -2.53 9.92
C TYR A 21 -21.44 -4.02 10.26
N MET A 22 -21.41 -4.89 9.25
CA MET A 22 -21.40 -6.34 9.45
C MET A 22 -20.15 -6.81 10.20
N ILE A 23 -18.97 -6.32 9.80
CA ILE A 23 -17.71 -6.62 10.49
C ILE A 23 -17.77 -6.18 11.96
N ASP A 24 -18.24 -4.95 12.22
CA ASP A 24 -18.34 -4.41 13.58
C ASP A 24 -19.32 -5.23 14.43
N HIS A 25 -20.51 -5.56 13.91
CA HIS A 25 -21.46 -6.40 14.64
C HIS A 25 -20.86 -7.76 14.99
N PHE A 26 -20.18 -8.40 14.04
CA PHE A 26 -19.53 -9.69 14.28
C PHE A 26 -18.39 -9.58 15.31
N LEU A 27 -17.63 -8.48 15.28
CA LEU A 27 -16.62 -8.17 16.30
C LEU A 27 -17.24 -7.99 17.69
N GLN A 28 -18.35 -7.26 17.81
CA GLN A 28 -19.02 -7.05 19.08
C GLN A 28 -19.49 -8.37 19.70
N ASP A 29 -20.00 -9.29 18.88
CA ASP A 29 -20.42 -10.62 19.35
C ASP A 29 -19.23 -11.44 19.87
N ILE A 30 -18.09 -11.39 19.17
CA ILE A 30 -16.85 -12.05 19.61
C ILE A 30 -16.31 -11.41 20.91
N TYR A 31 -16.30 -10.08 21.00
CA TYR A 31 -15.83 -9.38 22.20
C TYR A 31 -16.67 -9.73 23.42
N LYS A 32 -18.00 -9.80 23.27
CA LYS A 32 -18.91 -10.24 24.33
C LYS A 32 -18.66 -11.70 24.73
N ALA A 33 -18.55 -12.60 23.75
CA ALA A 33 -18.34 -14.01 24.01
C ALA A 33 -17.02 -14.31 24.72
N LEU A 34 -15.96 -13.55 24.41
CA LEU A 34 -14.63 -13.69 25.00
C LEU A 34 -14.41 -12.80 26.24
N ASN A 35 -15.42 -12.03 26.67
CA ASN A 35 -15.33 -11.07 27.77
C ASN A 35 -14.10 -10.14 27.67
N VAL A 36 -13.89 -9.58 26.47
CA VAL A 36 -12.69 -8.78 26.14
C VAL A 36 -12.86 -7.36 26.69
N ASP A 37 -11.85 -6.87 27.41
CA ASP A 37 -11.78 -5.47 27.80
C ASP A 37 -11.64 -4.58 26.54
N MET A 38 -12.60 -3.70 26.35
CA MET A 38 -12.69 -2.78 25.21
C MET A 38 -11.57 -1.74 25.16
N LYS A 39 -10.81 -1.57 26.25
CA LYS A 39 -9.66 -0.66 26.34
C LYS A 39 -8.32 -1.39 26.28
N GLY A 40 -8.32 -2.71 26.33
CA GLY A 40 -7.11 -3.52 26.37
C GLY A 40 -6.49 -3.77 24.99
N PRO A 41 -5.18 -4.12 24.93
CA PRO A 41 -4.50 -4.47 23.68
C PRO A 41 -5.10 -5.70 22.99
N LEU A 42 -5.76 -6.58 23.75
CA LEU A 42 -6.43 -7.77 23.24
C LEU A 42 -7.51 -7.44 22.19
N LYS A 43 -8.22 -6.32 22.36
CA LYS A 43 -9.22 -5.86 21.38
C LYS A 43 -8.60 -5.67 20.00
N HIS A 44 -7.43 -5.05 19.93
CA HIS A 44 -6.72 -4.78 18.68
C HIS A 44 -6.19 -6.07 18.04
N ILE A 45 -5.69 -7.01 18.85
CA ILE A 45 -5.23 -8.31 18.38
C ILE A 45 -6.40 -9.08 17.75
N ILE A 46 -7.55 -9.10 18.41
CA ILE A 46 -8.76 -9.77 17.90
C ILE A 46 -9.25 -9.08 16.63
N PHE A 47 -9.31 -7.74 16.62
CA PHE A 47 -9.71 -6.97 15.44
C PHE A 47 -8.87 -7.33 14.21
N THR A 48 -7.54 -7.18 14.32
CA THR A 48 -6.62 -7.44 13.20
C THR A 48 -6.66 -8.90 12.76
N SER A 49 -6.72 -9.85 13.70
CA SER A 49 -6.83 -11.28 13.40
C SER A 49 -8.13 -11.62 12.65
N LEU A 50 -9.25 -11.01 13.06
CA LEU A 50 -10.54 -11.25 12.42
C LEU A 50 -10.60 -10.66 11.03
N ILE A 51 -10.10 -9.44 10.83
CA ILE A 51 -10.00 -8.83 9.50
C ILE A 51 -9.15 -9.71 8.59
N ARG A 52 -7.97 -10.16 9.04
CA ARG A 52 -7.13 -11.08 8.25
C ARG A 52 -7.88 -12.35 7.88
N LEU A 53 -8.57 -12.98 8.83
CA LEU A 53 -9.35 -14.19 8.59
C LEU A 53 -10.45 -13.95 7.54
N LEU A 54 -11.27 -12.91 7.74
CA LEU A 54 -12.38 -12.58 6.84
C LEU A 54 -11.92 -12.30 5.41
N PHE A 55 -10.84 -11.54 5.23
CA PHE A 55 -10.30 -11.23 3.90
C PHE A 55 -9.58 -12.42 3.25
N THR A 56 -8.98 -13.30 4.04
CA THR A 56 -8.41 -14.55 3.53
C THR A 56 -9.53 -15.45 3.01
N GLU A 57 -10.60 -15.62 3.80
CA GLU A 57 -11.77 -16.40 3.40
C GLU A 57 -12.52 -15.75 2.22
N SER A 58 -12.63 -14.41 2.15
CA SER A 58 -13.31 -13.73 1.06
C SER A 58 -12.60 -13.91 -0.29
N SER A 59 -11.26 -14.05 -0.27
CA SER A 59 -10.45 -14.26 -1.47
C SER A 59 -10.85 -15.51 -2.28
N VAL A 60 -11.46 -16.50 -1.64
CA VAL A 60 -11.99 -17.71 -2.29
C VAL A 60 -13.20 -17.40 -3.16
N TYR A 61 -14.02 -16.42 -2.79
CA TYR A 61 -15.24 -16.04 -3.51
C TYR A 61 -14.99 -14.95 -4.55
N GLY A 62 -13.94 -14.16 -4.38
CA GLY A 62 -13.55 -13.12 -5.33
C GLY A 62 -12.34 -12.34 -4.86
N ASN A 63 -11.46 -11.97 -5.78
CA ASN A 63 -10.25 -11.23 -5.46
C ASN A 63 -10.37 -9.76 -5.87
N GLY A 64 -10.68 -8.89 -4.90
CA GLY A 64 -10.70 -7.45 -5.07
C GLY A 64 -9.39 -6.85 -5.58
N LEU A 65 -8.27 -7.53 -5.33
CA LEU A 65 -6.92 -7.11 -5.72
C LEU A 65 -6.58 -7.39 -7.18
N ASN A 66 -7.47 -7.99 -7.97
CA ASN A 66 -7.28 -8.26 -9.40
C ASN A 66 -8.42 -7.72 -10.26
N LYS A 67 -9.20 -6.75 -9.77
CA LYS A 67 -10.35 -6.20 -10.49
C LYS A 67 -9.99 -5.32 -11.68
N HIS A 68 -8.80 -4.71 -11.68
CA HIS A 68 -8.40 -3.70 -12.67
C HIS A 68 -7.22 -4.12 -13.55
N GLN A 69 -7.15 -5.41 -13.93
CA GLN A 69 -6.02 -6.00 -14.67
C GLN A 69 -5.59 -5.21 -15.92
N GLU A 70 -6.53 -4.68 -16.70
CA GLU A 70 -6.18 -3.89 -17.90
C GLU A 70 -5.44 -2.59 -17.52
N ILE A 71 -5.90 -1.92 -16.46
CA ILE A 71 -5.28 -0.68 -15.95
C ILE A 71 -3.93 -1.00 -15.30
N ASP A 72 -3.85 -2.10 -14.56
CA ASP A 72 -2.60 -2.60 -13.99
C ASP A 72 -1.55 -2.87 -15.11
N GLY A 73 -1.96 -3.48 -16.22
CA GLY A 73 -1.07 -3.67 -17.38
C GLY A 73 -0.56 -2.35 -17.96
N LYS A 74 -1.44 -1.35 -18.09
CA LYS A 74 -1.06 0.02 -18.50
C LYS A 74 -0.10 0.66 -17.49
N PHE A 75 -0.35 0.49 -16.20
CA PHE A 75 0.49 1.01 -15.12
C PHE A 75 1.93 0.48 -15.22
N LEU A 76 2.11 -0.83 -15.43
CA LEU A 76 3.44 -1.44 -15.58
C LEU A 76 4.25 -0.83 -16.73
N ILE A 77 3.60 -0.53 -17.86
CA ILE A 77 4.25 0.15 -19.00
C ILE A 77 4.72 1.56 -18.60
N ARG A 78 3.92 2.29 -17.80
CA ARG A 78 4.29 3.62 -17.29
C ARG A 78 5.45 3.55 -16.31
N CYS A 79 5.44 2.59 -15.39
CA CYS A 79 6.56 2.33 -14.48
C CYS A 79 7.86 2.07 -15.23
N HIS A 80 7.84 1.23 -16.27
CA HIS A 80 9.03 0.97 -17.07
C HIS A 80 9.59 2.25 -17.72
N ARG A 81 8.72 3.16 -18.19
CA ARG A 81 9.17 4.44 -18.74
C ARG A 81 9.79 5.34 -17.67
N PHE A 82 9.12 5.47 -16.52
CA PHE A 82 9.61 6.28 -15.41
C PHE A 82 10.96 5.75 -14.89
N ALA A 83 11.11 4.44 -14.74
CA ALA A 83 12.33 3.80 -14.26
C ALA A 83 13.58 4.06 -15.14
N ASN A 84 13.39 4.44 -16.41
CA ASN A 84 14.48 4.75 -17.33
C ASN A 84 14.99 6.19 -17.23
N GLN A 85 14.31 7.06 -16.47
CA GLN A 85 14.78 8.41 -16.19
C GLN A 85 16.11 8.41 -15.42
N THR A 86 16.80 9.54 -15.43
CA THR A 86 18.03 9.75 -14.66
C THR A 86 17.72 10.29 -13.27
N VAL A 87 18.69 10.21 -12.36
CA VAL A 87 18.58 10.78 -11.02
C VAL A 87 18.35 12.29 -11.08
N ARG A 88 18.94 12.99 -12.05
CA ARG A 88 18.72 14.42 -12.27
C ARG A 88 17.24 14.74 -12.54
N ASP A 89 16.54 13.89 -13.28
CA ASP A 89 15.15 14.12 -13.69
C ASP A 89 14.17 14.01 -12.51
N LEU A 90 14.61 13.44 -11.37
CA LEU A 90 13.78 13.29 -10.18
C LEU A 90 13.63 14.58 -9.36
N ASN A 91 14.38 15.65 -9.64
CA ASN A 91 14.33 16.91 -8.87
C ASN A 91 14.46 16.73 -7.34
N LEU A 92 15.25 15.74 -6.90
CA LEU A 92 15.52 15.51 -5.48
C LEU A 92 16.38 16.63 -4.90
N SER A 93 16.22 16.90 -3.61
CA SER A 93 17.04 17.88 -2.90
C SER A 93 18.52 17.47 -2.85
N ASP A 94 19.41 18.47 -2.75
CA ASP A 94 20.86 18.25 -2.64
C ASP A 94 21.23 17.39 -1.42
N GLU A 95 20.42 17.42 -0.36
CA GLU A 95 20.60 16.59 0.83
C GLU A 95 20.46 15.10 0.53
N VAL A 96 19.47 14.73 -0.30
CA VAL A 96 19.22 13.34 -0.73
C VAL A 96 20.22 12.93 -1.81
N LEU A 97 20.60 13.86 -2.69
CA LEU A 97 21.55 13.59 -3.76
C LEU A 97 23.01 13.52 -3.29
N CYS A 98 23.31 13.96 -2.07
CA CYS A 98 24.65 13.94 -1.50
C CYS A 98 25.22 12.52 -1.48
N GLY A 99 26.22 12.25 -2.32
CA GLY A 99 26.84 10.93 -2.48
C GLY A 99 26.37 10.12 -3.69
N PHE A 100 25.45 10.65 -4.52
CA PHE A 100 25.01 10.01 -5.76
C PHE A 100 25.45 10.78 -7.01
N THR A 101 25.76 10.04 -8.08
CA THR A 101 26.09 10.64 -9.39
C THR A 101 24.79 10.93 -10.16
N GLN A 102 24.47 12.21 -10.36
CA GLN A 102 23.18 12.66 -10.95
C GLN A 102 22.89 12.12 -12.36
N GLY A 103 23.92 11.80 -13.15
CA GLY A 103 23.76 11.27 -14.51
C GLY A 103 23.43 9.77 -14.57
N LEU A 104 23.39 9.06 -13.43
CA LEU A 104 23.03 7.65 -13.41
C LEU A 104 21.52 7.46 -13.55
N HIS A 105 21.11 6.28 -14.00
CA HIS A 105 19.71 5.88 -13.98
C HIS A 105 19.18 5.73 -12.55
N ILE A 106 17.87 5.95 -12.37
CA ILE A 106 17.18 5.79 -11.07
C ILE A 106 17.50 4.45 -10.42
N ARG A 107 17.62 3.36 -11.20
CA ARG A 107 17.97 2.02 -10.69
C ARG A 107 19.27 2.01 -9.87
N ALA A 108 20.23 2.89 -10.17
CA ALA A 108 21.47 2.98 -9.43
C ALA A 108 21.27 3.46 -7.99
N LEU A 109 20.29 4.33 -7.72
CA LEU A 109 19.98 4.84 -6.37
C LEU A 109 19.56 3.73 -5.41
N PHE A 110 18.89 2.69 -5.94
CA PHE A 110 18.31 1.60 -5.15
C PHE A 110 19.15 0.32 -5.18
N LYS A 111 20.27 0.29 -5.91
CA LYS A 111 21.15 -0.88 -5.97
C LYS A 111 21.95 -1.07 -4.68
N THR A 112 22.39 0.03 -4.08
CA THR A 112 23.18 0.04 -2.82
C THR A 112 22.29 0.06 -1.58
N ASN A 113 21.09 0.62 -1.72
CA ASN A 113 20.13 0.77 -0.66
C ASN A 113 19.12 -0.37 -0.74
N LYS A 114 19.17 -1.32 0.20
CA LYS A 114 18.19 -2.41 0.33
C LYS A 114 16.84 -1.87 0.78
N VAL A 115 16.20 -1.05 -0.06
CA VAL A 115 14.82 -0.62 0.13
C VAL A 115 13.93 -1.79 -0.24
N GLY A 116 12.99 -2.11 0.64
CA GLY A 116 12.14 -3.28 0.52
C GLY A 116 11.35 -3.29 -0.77
N GLU A 117 11.13 -4.51 -1.25
CA GLU A 117 10.42 -4.74 -2.48
C GLU A 117 8.92 -4.61 -2.24
N LEU A 118 8.27 -3.77 -3.04
CA LEU A 118 6.81 -3.66 -3.04
C LEU A 118 6.14 -4.89 -3.67
N LYS A 119 6.91 -5.77 -4.33
CA LYS A 119 6.40 -6.97 -4.98
C LYS A 119 5.70 -7.93 -4.01
N SER A 120 6.06 -7.91 -2.72
CA SER A 120 5.36 -8.71 -1.70
C SER A 120 3.88 -8.35 -1.55
N LEU A 121 3.48 -7.12 -1.91
CA LEU A 121 2.09 -6.66 -1.89
C LEU A 121 1.17 -7.53 -2.77
N GLU A 122 1.70 -8.18 -3.82
CA GLU A 122 0.92 -9.05 -4.72
C GLU A 122 0.26 -10.22 -3.98
N THR A 123 0.88 -10.68 -2.89
CA THR A 123 0.44 -11.86 -2.14
C THR A 123 -0.35 -11.53 -0.88
N ILE A 124 -0.45 -10.26 -0.50
CA ILE A 124 -1.12 -9.84 0.73
C ILE A 124 -2.60 -9.59 0.44
N LEU A 125 -3.47 -10.36 1.11
CA LEU A 125 -4.91 -10.38 0.81
C LEU A 125 -5.74 -9.38 1.62
N ASN A 126 -5.21 -8.84 2.71
CA ASN A 126 -5.97 -8.01 3.63
C ASN A 126 -5.46 -6.55 3.64
N PRO A 127 -6.36 -5.57 3.83
CA PRO A 127 -6.01 -4.16 3.70
C PRO A 127 -5.04 -3.68 4.80
N ILE A 128 -5.12 -4.24 6.01
CA ILE A 128 -4.26 -3.84 7.14
C ILE A 128 -2.79 -4.14 6.83
N ASP A 129 -2.51 -5.37 6.39
CA ASP A 129 -1.15 -5.80 6.10
C ASP A 129 -0.59 -5.12 4.85
N LEU A 130 -1.43 -4.83 3.84
CA LEU A 130 -1.02 -4.03 2.68
C LEU A 130 -0.55 -2.64 3.12
N MET A 131 -1.35 -1.95 3.94
CA MET A 131 -0.99 -0.62 4.42
C MET A 131 0.24 -0.64 5.33
N TYR A 132 0.41 -1.67 6.16
CA TYR A 132 1.59 -1.83 6.99
C TYR A 132 2.86 -2.11 6.17
N GLN A 133 2.77 -2.92 5.12
CA GLN A 133 3.89 -3.19 4.22
C GLN A 133 4.32 -1.91 3.48
N ILE A 134 3.35 -1.10 3.01
CA ILE A 134 3.62 0.22 2.42
C ILE A 134 4.34 1.14 3.42
N TYR A 135 3.85 1.22 4.66
CA TYR A 135 4.51 1.97 5.73
C TYR A 135 5.96 1.49 5.95
N SER A 136 6.18 0.18 5.95
CA SER A 136 7.51 -0.41 6.16
C SER A 136 8.48 -0.01 5.04
N VAL A 137 8.03 0.00 3.79
CA VAL A 137 8.83 0.49 2.65
C VAL A 137 9.18 1.97 2.80
N LEU A 138 8.24 2.82 3.23
CA LEU A 138 8.55 4.25 3.49
C LEU A 138 9.60 4.42 4.59
N GLN A 139 9.55 3.60 5.64
CA GLN A 139 10.56 3.61 6.69
C GLN A 139 11.94 3.17 6.17
N GLU A 140 11.99 2.25 5.23
CA GLU A 140 13.24 1.80 4.60
C GLU A 140 13.80 2.86 3.65
N ILE A 141 12.95 3.56 2.89
CA ILE A 141 13.35 4.73 2.09
C ILE A 141 13.95 5.80 3.01
N GLN A 142 13.27 6.15 4.11
CA GLN A 142 13.77 7.11 5.10
C GLN A 142 15.16 6.72 5.63
N LYS A 143 15.32 5.45 6.04
CA LYS A 143 16.59 4.94 6.57
C LYS A 143 17.71 4.94 5.54
N ALA A 144 17.39 4.66 4.28
CA ALA A 144 18.37 4.60 3.20
C ALA A 144 18.86 5.98 2.75
N PHE A 145 17.95 6.94 2.59
CA PHE A 145 18.24 8.22 1.96
C PHE A 145 18.43 9.38 2.94
N ALA A 146 17.97 9.24 4.18
CA ALA A 146 18.13 10.25 5.21
C ALA A 146 18.33 9.60 6.61
N PRO A 147 19.41 8.83 6.82
CA PRO A 147 19.67 8.15 8.08
C PRO A 147 19.84 9.17 9.22
N GLY A 148 19.00 9.06 10.25
CA GLY A 148 19.03 9.95 11.41
C GLY A 148 18.57 11.39 11.16
N LYS A 149 18.06 11.68 9.96
CA LYS A 149 17.49 12.98 9.58
C LYS A 149 16.02 12.81 9.19
N THR A 150 15.31 13.91 9.00
CA THR A 150 13.96 13.92 8.45
C THR A 150 14.05 14.16 6.95
N ILE A 151 13.32 13.40 6.15
CA ILE A 151 13.21 13.67 4.72
C ILE A 151 12.03 14.62 4.45
N SER A 152 12.15 15.46 3.42
CA SER A 152 11.03 16.29 2.98
C SER A 152 9.90 15.44 2.39
N PHE A 153 8.67 15.98 2.40
CA PHE A 153 7.52 15.31 1.78
C PHE A 153 7.78 15.03 0.28
N ASP A 154 8.26 16.04 -0.45
CA ASP A 154 8.49 15.97 -1.89
C ASP A 154 9.56 14.93 -2.25
N ASP A 155 10.65 14.88 -1.46
CA ASP A 155 11.70 13.88 -1.65
C ASP A 155 11.19 12.46 -1.33
N MET A 156 10.45 12.28 -0.23
CA MET A 156 9.86 10.98 0.11
C MET A 156 8.93 10.50 -0.99
N PHE A 157 8.05 11.38 -1.47
CA PHE A 157 7.10 11.07 -2.53
C PHE A 157 7.82 10.69 -3.82
N THR A 158 8.85 11.44 -4.20
CA THR A 158 9.65 11.19 -5.40
C THR A 158 10.43 9.88 -5.30
N LEU A 159 11.05 9.59 -4.16
CA LEU A 159 11.74 8.33 -3.91
C LEU A 159 10.77 7.14 -3.90
N LEU A 160 9.55 7.33 -3.42
CA LEU A 160 8.50 6.32 -3.50
C LEU A 160 8.09 6.05 -4.94
N LEU A 161 7.88 7.09 -5.77
CA LEU A 161 7.60 6.94 -7.20
C LEU A 161 8.71 6.12 -7.88
N ALA A 162 9.96 6.46 -7.61
CA ALA A 162 11.12 5.74 -8.10
C ALA A 162 11.13 4.27 -7.63
N CYS A 163 10.90 4.03 -6.33
CA CYS A 163 10.82 2.69 -5.75
C CYS A 163 9.74 1.82 -6.43
N ILE A 164 8.51 2.35 -6.54
CA ILE A 164 7.40 1.69 -7.23
C ILE A 164 7.76 1.41 -8.69
N SER A 165 8.35 2.37 -9.40
CA SER A 165 8.65 2.22 -10.83
C SER A 165 9.66 1.12 -11.14
N LEU A 166 10.60 0.86 -10.24
CA LEU A 166 11.69 -0.10 -10.45
C LEU A 166 11.22 -1.55 -10.32
N ASN A 167 10.35 -1.83 -9.34
CA ASN A 167 9.80 -3.16 -9.07
C ASN A 167 8.30 -3.04 -8.73
N PRO A 168 7.45 -2.64 -9.69
CA PRO A 168 6.03 -2.43 -9.43
C PRO A 168 5.35 -3.77 -9.17
N PRO A 169 4.41 -3.83 -8.20
CA PRO A 169 3.46 -4.93 -8.12
C PRO A 169 2.66 -5.03 -9.42
N SER A 170 2.46 -6.25 -9.91
CA SER A 170 1.67 -6.54 -11.11
C SER A 170 0.21 -6.12 -11.02
N ASN A 171 -0.30 -5.92 -9.81
CA ASN A 171 -1.65 -5.45 -9.50
C ASN A 171 -1.66 -4.14 -8.70
N ALA A 172 -0.66 -3.29 -8.89
CA ALA A 172 -0.45 -2.08 -8.08
C ALA A 172 -1.63 -1.11 -8.06
N TYR A 173 -2.31 -0.91 -9.19
CA TYR A 173 -3.49 -0.05 -9.29
C TYR A 173 -4.69 -0.70 -8.59
N SER A 174 -4.89 -2.01 -8.78
CA SER A 174 -5.90 -2.76 -8.05
C SER A 174 -5.70 -2.68 -6.53
N ILE A 175 -4.46 -2.83 -6.05
CA ILE A 175 -4.11 -2.65 -4.62
C ILE A 175 -4.49 -1.24 -4.16
N ALA A 176 -4.16 -0.19 -4.91
CA ALA A 176 -4.47 1.20 -4.55
C ALA A 176 -5.98 1.42 -4.41
N LYS A 177 -6.79 0.90 -5.34
CA LYS A 177 -8.26 1.00 -5.26
C LYS A 177 -8.83 0.17 -4.12
N PHE A 178 -8.26 -1.00 -3.87
CA PHE A 178 -8.67 -1.87 -2.78
C PHE A 178 -8.45 -1.22 -1.41
N ILE A 179 -7.23 -0.74 -1.12
CA ILE A 179 -6.94 -0.09 0.16
C ILE A 179 -7.64 1.27 0.32
N ALA A 180 -7.96 1.96 -0.79
CA ALA A 180 -8.78 3.16 -0.78
C ALA A 180 -10.24 2.85 -0.43
N HIS A 181 -10.79 1.75 -0.96
CA HIS A 181 -12.14 1.31 -0.63
C HIS A 181 -12.26 0.91 0.85
N TRP A 182 -11.23 0.28 1.42
CA TRP A 182 -11.22 -0.18 2.83
C TRP A 182 -10.56 0.81 3.80
N ASP A 183 -10.64 2.11 3.52
CA ASP A 183 -9.84 3.13 4.22
C ASP A 183 -10.11 3.26 5.73
N LYS A 184 -11.33 2.98 6.19
CA LYS A 184 -11.68 3.05 7.62
C LYS A 184 -11.22 1.82 8.41
N ILE A 185 -10.76 0.75 7.74
CA ILE A 185 -10.15 -0.41 8.40
C ILE A 185 -8.67 -0.10 8.66
N ASN A 186 -8.39 0.83 9.58
CA ASN A 186 -7.04 1.29 9.84
C ASN A 186 -6.64 1.19 11.32
N TYR A 187 -5.36 0.96 11.54
CA TYR A 187 -4.74 0.81 12.85
C TYR A 187 -4.16 2.12 13.40
N SER A 188 -3.67 3.02 12.54
CA SER A 188 -3.03 4.26 12.99
C SER A 188 -3.00 5.36 11.91
N ASN A 189 -2.88 6.61 12.36
CA ASN A 189 -2.76 7.77 11.47
C ASN A 189 -1.53 7.69 10.57
N ILE A 190 -0.40 7.17 11.06
CA ILE A 190 0.84 7.07 10.27
C ILE A 190 0.73 6.01 9.17
N ILE A 191 0.02 4.91 9.43
CA ILE A 191 -0.30 3.89 8.42
C ILE A 191 -1.30 4.48 7.40
N SER A 192 -2.27 5.28 7.84
CA SER A 192 -3.19 6.01 6.95
C SER A 192 -2.45 6.92 5.98
N LEU A 193 -1.49 7.69 6.51
CA LEU A 193 -0.69 8.59 5.70
C LEU A 193 0.13 7.81 4.68
N SER A 194 0.72 6.70 5.08
CA SER A 194 1.52 5.83 4.19
C SER A 194 0.70 5.28 3.03
N LYS A 195 -0.53 4.83 3.32
CA LYS A 195 -1.52 4.45 2.30
C LYS A 195 -1.77 5.60 1.32
N ASN A 196 -1.96 6.82 1.81
CA ASN A 196 -2.22 7.99 0.95
C ASN A 196 -1.02 8.31 0.04
N TYR A 197 0.22 8.19 0.55
CA TYR A 197 1.43 8.30 -0.27
C TYR A 197 1.40 7.30 -1.43
N TYR A 198 1.11 6.03 -1.15
CA TYR A 198 1.04 5.00 -2.18
C TYR A 198 -0.06 5.28 -3.22
N ILE A 199 -1.29 5.58 -2.78
CA ILE A 199 -2.39 5.91 -3.71
C ILE A 199 -2.02 7.09 -4.60
N ALA A 200 -1.51 8.18 -4.02
CA ALA A 200 -1.08 9.35 -4.76
C ALA A 200 0.05 9.03 -5.74
N ALA A 201 0.99 8.16 -5.37
CA ALA A 201 2.09 7.76 -6.22
C ALA A 201 1.62 6.92 -7.42
N ILE A 202 0.69 6.00 -7.20
CA ILE A 202 0.05 5.24 -8.28
C ILE A 202 -0.69 6.19 -9.24
N ASP A 203 -1.49 7.11 -8.72
CA ASP A 203 -2.22 8.09 -9.54
C ASP A 203 -1.26 9.00 -10.32
N GLN A 204 -0.13 9.42 -9.73
CA GLN A 204 0.87 10.25 -10.39
C GLN A 204 1.58 9.52 -11.53
N LEU A 205 2.02 8.27 -11.30
CA LEU A 205 2.63 7.43 -12.35
C LEU A 205 1.64 7.12 -13.48
N MET A 206 0.35 7.03 -13.18
CA MET A 206 -0.70 6.86 -14.20
C MET A 206 -0.94 8.13 -15.03
N LYS A 207 -0.89 9.31 -14.39
CA LYS A 207 -1.13 10.61 -15.06
C LYS A 207 0.03 11.07 -15.92
N ASN A 208 1.27 10.68 -15.58
CA ASN A 208 2.44 11.06 -16.35
C ASN A 208 2.36 10.48 -17.78
N ASN A 209 1.87 11.31 -18.70
CA ASN A 209 1.98 11.17 -20.15
C ASN A 209 3.29 11.80 -20.61
N PRO A 210 4.27 11.03 -21.09
CA PRO A 210 5.49 11.57 -21.67
C PRO A 210 5.28 11.96 -23.16
N ASP A 211 4.07 12.34 -23.57
CA ASP A 211 3.84 12.91 -24.91
C ASP A 211 4.14 14.42 -24.94
N MET A 212 5.10 14.86 -24.12
CA MET A 212 5.78 16.15 -24.22
C MET A 212 7.27 15.92 -24.42
#